data_AF-A0A9D4DZF3-F1
#
_entry.id   AF-A0A9D4DZF3-F1
#
_cell.length_a   1.000
_cell.length_b   1.000
_cell.length_c   1.000
_cell.angle_alpha   90.00
_cell.angle_beta   90.00
_cell.angle_gamma   90.00
#
_symmetry.space_group_name_H-M   'P 1'
#
loop_
_entity.id
_entity.type
_entity.pdbx_description
1 polymer ?
#
loop_
_entity_poly.entity_id
_entity_poly.type
_entity_poly.pdbx_seq_one_letter_code
_entity_poly.pdbx_strand_id
1 'polypeptide(L)'
;MFIRKVAEKRYHKIKIVLEPEASSMYIRNKPLHFTEGMHIEPFRPGQCYIRVDIGAGTSDICAHKVTEDGNLIEICQLEYMKAVNR
;
A
#
# COMPACT_ATOMS: atom_id res chain seq x y z
N MET A 1 12.38 -9.96 -10.73
CA MET A 1 12.74 -8.63 -10.18
C MET A 1 14.23 -8.35 -10.36
N PHE A 2 14.62 -7.69 -11.46
CA PHE A 2 16.03 -7.39 -11.76
C PHE A 2 16.61 -6.28 -10.85
N ILE A 3 15.79 -5.27 -10.54
CA ILE A 3 16.16 -4.12 -9.71
C ILE A 3 16.53 -4.52 -8.29
N ARG A 4 15.83 -5.50 -7.71
CA ARG A 4 16.08 -6.00 -6.35
C ARG A 4 17.51 -6.50 -6.15
N LYS A 5 17.97 -7.32 -7.10
CA LYS A 5 19.31 -7.94 -7.07
C LYS A 5 20.43 -6.91 -7.22
N VAL A 6 20.17 -5.79 -7.91
CA VAL A 6 21.14 -4.70 -8.11
C VAL A 6 21.23 -3.82 -6.86
N ALA A 7 20.11 -3.50 -6.23
CA ALA A 7 20.09 -2.66 -5.04
C ALA A 7 20.68 -3.36 -3.80
N GLU A 8 20.34 -4.63 -3.58
CA GLU A 8 20.85 -5.43 -2.45
C GLU A 8 22.39 -5.56 -2.48
N LYS A 9 23.01 -5.57 -3.67
CA LYS A 9 24.47 -5.61 -3.83
C LYS A 9 25.17 -4.29 -3.48
N ARG A 10 24.48 -3.15 -3.59
CA ARG A 10 25.11 -1.82 -3.51
C ARG A 10 24.76 -1.08 -2.22
N TYR A 11 23.63 -1.42 -1.60
CA TYR A 11 23.14 -0.74 -0.40
C TYR A 11 22.63 -1.76 0.63
N HIS A 12 23.42 -1.98 1.68
CA HIS A 12 23.18 -2.96 2.74
C HIS A 12 22.15 -2.51 3.78
N LYS A 13 21.62 -1.28 3.68
CA LYS A 13 20.63 -0.71 4.61
C LYS A 13 19.30 -0.31 3.94
N ILE A 14 19.06 -0.73 2.70
CA ILE A 14 17.84 -0.38 1.95
C ILE A 14 17.03 -1.65 1.70
N LYS A 15 15.73 -1.59 1.96
CA LYS A 15 14.76 -2.63 1.58
C LYS A 15 14.00 -2.16 0.36
N ILE A 16 13.90 -3.01 -0.65
CA ILE A 16 12.92 -2.82 -1.74
C ILE A 16 11.63 -3.48 -1.30
N VAL A 17 10.57 -2.69 -1.37
CA VAL A 17 9.19 -3.07 -1.09
C VAL A 17 8.37 -2.75 -2.33
N LEU A 18 7.21 -3.40 -2.53
CA LEU A 18 6.30 -2.94 -3.55
C LEU A 18 5.65 -1.64 -3.06
N GLU A 19 5.06 -0.94 -4.02
CA GLU A 19 4.29 0.27 -3.80
C GLU A 19 3.14 0.09 -2.76
N PRO A 20 2.34 -1.01 -2.78
CA PRO A 20 1.32 -1.24 -1.75
C PRO A 20 1.87 -1.34 -0.32
N GLU A 21 3.01 -2.02 -0.08
CA GLU A 21 3.57 -2.12 1.27
C GLU A 21 4.15 -0.79 1.74
N ALA A 22 4.81 -0.04 0.85
CA ALA A 22 5.34 1.29 1.17
C ALA A 22 4.22 2.24 1.63
N SER A 23 3.10 2.26 0.90
CA SER A 23 1.96 3.10 1.23
C SER A 23 1.27 2.70 2.55
N SER A 24 1.11 1.40 2.79
CA SER A 24 0.48 0.89 4.01
C SER A 24 1.33 1.20 5.24
N MET A 25 2.66 1.09 5.12
CA MET A 25 3.60 1.51 6.16
C MET A 25 3.49 3.01 6.48
N TYR A 26 3.34 3.87 5.46
CA TYR A 26 3.22 5.31 5.66
C TYR A 26 1.93 5.66 6.40
N ILE A 27 0.78 5.10 5.98
CA ILE A 27 -0.52 5.37 6.58
C ILE A 27 -0.58 4.90 8.03
N ARG A 28 0.00 3.73 8.34
CA ARG A 28 0.00 3.16 9.69
C ARG A 28 0.66 4.09 10.72
N ASN A 29 1.67 4.84 10.29
CA ASN A 29 2.48 5.68 11.16
C ASN A 29 2.03 7.15 11.18
N LYS A 30 0.91 7.49 10.52
CA LYS A 30 0.39 8.85 10.51
C LYS A 30 -1.05 8.91 11.04
N PRO A 31 -1.35 9.82 11.98
CA PRO A 31 -2.74 10.14 12.29
C PRO A 31 -3.38 10.75 11.04
N LEU A 32 -4.38 10.05 10.49
CA LEU A 32 -5.15 10.56 9.37
C LEU A 32 -6.18 11.55 9.91
N HIS A 33 -5.89 12.83 9.74
CA HIS A 33 -6.86 13.90 9.96
C HIS A 33 -7.65 14.10 8.67
N PHE A 34 -8.87 13.59 8.64
CA PHE A 34 -9.84 14.03 7.64
C PHE A 34 -10.54 15.27 8.20
N THR A 35 -10.96 16.16 7.29
CA THR A 35 -11.62 17.46 7.56
C THR A 35 -12.48 17.47 8.84
N GLU A 36 -12.25 18.49 9.68
CA GLU A 36 -12.97 18.84 10.91
C GLU A 36 -13.55 17.68 11.74
N GLY A 37 -12.72 17.14 12.65
CA GLY A 37 -13.18 16.35 13.80
C GLY A 37 -13.21 14.83 13.63
N MET A 38 -13.05 14.30 12.42
CA MET A 38 -12.94 12.86 12.21
C MET A 38 -11.51 12.35 12.41
N HIS A 39 -11.27 11.71 13.54
CA HIS A 39 -10.10 10.88 13.77
C HIS A 39 -10.41 9.45 13.34
N ILE A 40 -9.78 9.00 12.25
CA ILE A 40 -9.76 7.58 11.90
C ILE A 40 -8.48 7.01 12.50
N GLU A 41 -8.61 6.18 13.52
CA GLU A 41 -7.48 5.38 13.97
C GLU A 41 -7.10 4.41 12.85
N PRO A 42 -5.86 4.47 12.34
CA PRO A 42 -5.45 3.59 11.26
C PRO A 42 -5.37 2.15 11.77
N PHE A 43 -5.93 1.23 10.98
CA PHE A 43 -5.66 -0.20 11.02
C PHE A 43 -5.88 -0.89 12.38
N ARG A 44 -7.13 -0.90 12.85
CA ARG A 44 -7.50 -1.74 14.01
C ARG A 44 -7.53 -3.23 13.63
N PRO A 45 -7.16 -4.15 14.53
CA PRO A 45 -7.34 -5.59 14.32
C PRO A 45 -8.73 -5.95 13.78
N GLY A 46 -8.75 -6.82 12.77
CA GLY A 46 -9.98 -7.25 12.10
C GLY A 46 -10.55 -6.28 11.07
N GLN A 47 -10.06 -5.04 11.01
CA GLN A 47 -10.50 -4.04 10.04
C GLN A 47 -10.02 -4.37 8.63
N CYS A 48 -10.89 -4.15 7.64
CA CYS A 48 -10.54 -4.22 6.23
C CYS A 48 -10.49 -2.81 5.64
N TYR A 49 -9.58 -2.58 4.70
CA TYR A 49 -9.49 -1.33 3.96
C TYR A 49 -9.09 -1.59 2.51
N ILE A 50 -9.40 -0.64 1.64
CA ILE A 50 -9.02 -0.67 0.23
C ILE A 50 -7.99 0.43 0.00
N ARG A 51 -6.88 0.05 -0.62
CA ARG A 51 -5.90 0.95 -1.22
C ARG A 51 -6.29 1.13 -2.69
N VAL A 52 -6.32 2.38 -3.14
CA VAL A 52 -6.53 2.72 -4.54
C VAL A 52 -5.39 3.60 -4.99
N ASP A 53 -4.61 3.12 -5.94
CA ASP A 53 -3.49 3.83 -6.54
C ASP A 53 -3.80 4.12 -8.00
N ILE A 54 -3.83 5.38 -8.39
CA ILE A 54 -4.24 5.81 -9.72
C ILE A 54 -3.09 6.62 -10.31
N GLY A 55 -2.32 5.96 -11.17
CA GLY A 55 -1.27 6.57 -11.96
C GLY A 55 -1.77 7.10 -13.31
N ALA A 56 -0.84 7.57 -14.13
CA ALA A 56 -1.14 8.16 -15.44
C ALA A 56 -1.70 7.15 -16.48
N GLY A 57 -1.64 5.85 -16.20
CA GLY A 57 -2.16 4.79 -17.09
C GLY A 57 -2.53 3.49 -16.37
N THR A 58 -2.24 3.38 -15.07
CA THR A 58 -2.53 2.22 -14.23
C THR A 58 -3.48 2.62 -13.12
N SER A 59 -4.32 1.67 -12.72
CA SER A 59 -5.10 1.76 -11.50
C SER A 59 -4.94 0.46 -10.75
N ASP A 60 -4.25 0.51 -9.62
CA ASP A 60 -3.94 -0.63 -8.78
C ASP A 60 -4.79 -0.54 -7.51
N ILE A 61 -5.74 -1.46 -7.40
CA ILE A 61 -6.67 -1.54 -6.28
C ILE A 61 -6.33 -2.78 -5.48
N CYS A 62 -6.08 -2.60 -4.18
CA CYS A 62 -5.71 -3.71 -3.30
C CYS A 62 -6.49 -3.62 -1.99
N ALA A 63 -7.19 -4.68 -1.63
CA ALA A 63 -7.89 -4.79 -0.35
C ALA A 63 -7.02 -5.54 0.65
N HIS A 64 -6.95 -5.02 1.87
CA HIS A 64 -6.18 -5.59 2.96
C HIS A 64 -7.05 -5.80 4.19
N LYS A 65 -6.71 -6.80 4.99
CA LYS A 65 -7.21 -7.00 6.35
C LYS A 65 -6.07 -6.82 7.34
N VAL A 66 -6.36 -6.14 8.43
CA VAL A 66 -5.47 -6.05 9.59
C VAL A 66 -5.67 -7.29 10.44
N THR A 67 -4.60 -8.03 10.71
CA THR A 67 -4.62 -9.21 11.57
C THR A 67 -4.59 -8.83 13.05
N GLU A 68 -4.83 -9.80 13.93
CA GLU A 68 -4.86 -9.57 15.39
C GLU A 68 -3.54 -9.06 15.96
N ASP A 69 -2.41 -9.46 15.36
CA ASP A 69 -1.07 -8.96 15.67
C ASP A 69 -0.75 -7.61 14.99
N GLY A 70 -1.72 -6.99 14.32
CA GLY A 70 -1.58 -5.72 13.63
C GLY A 70 -0.76 -5.80 12.35
N ASN A 71 -0.50 -7.00 11.82
CA ASN A 71 0.05 -7.16 10.48
C ASN A 71 -1.03 -6.97 9.40
N LEU A 72 -0.62 -6.97 8.15
CA LEU A 72 -1.49 -6.78 7.00
C LEU A 72 -1.46 -8.03 6.14
N ILE A 73 -2.65 -8.53 5.79
CA ILE A 73 -2.82 -9.57 4.78
C ILE A 73 -3.57 -8.98 3.60
N GLU A 74 -3.06 -9.24 2.40
CA GLU A 74 -3.79 -8.95 1.18
C GLU A 74 -4.98 -9.91 1.05
N ILE A 75 -6.17 -9.37 0.80
CA ILE A 75 -7.39 -10.13 0.53
C ILE A 75 -7.56 -10.32 -0.97
N CYS A 76 -7.38 -9.26 -1.74
CA CYS A 76 -7.42 -9.29 -3.19
C CYS A 76 -6.68 -8.11 -3.80
N GLN A 77 -6.14 -8.32 -4.99
CA GLN A 77 -5.53 -7.31 -5.84
C GLN A 77 -6.21 -7.30 -7.20
N LEU A 78 -6.49 -6.10 -7.70
CA LEU A 78 -7.03 -5.83 -9.02
C LEU A 78 -6.13 -4.79 -9.69
N GLU A 79 -5.56 -5.16 -10.83
CA GLU A 79 -4.78 -4.25 -11.66
C GLU A 79 -5.59 -3.93 -12.91
N TYR A 80 -5.85 -2.64 -13.15
CA TYR A 80 -6.52 -2.19 -14.36
C TYR A 80 -5.59 -1.28 -15.16
N MET A 81 -5.26 -1.72 -16.37
CA MET A 81 -4.55 -0.91 -17.36
C MET A 81 -5.60 -0.22 -18.22
N LYS A 82 -5.70 1.11 -18.15
CA LYS A 82 -6.43 1.84 -19.20
C LYS A 82 -5.56 1.80 -20.45
N ALA A 83 -5.95 1.00 -21.43
CA ALA A 83 -5.53 1.23 -22.80
C ALA A 83 -5.98 2.65 -23.16
N VAL A 84 -5.06 3.61 -23.11
CA VAL A 84 -5.29 4.93 -23.67
C VAL A 84 -5.34 4.70 -25.17
N ASN A 85 -6.54 4.45 -25.69
CA ASN A 85 -6.82 4.59 -27.12
C ASN A 85 -6.61 6.07 -27.44
N ARG A 86 -5.38 6.42 -27.82
CA ARG A 86 -5.06 7.66 -28.53
C ARG A 86 -5.25 7.44 -30.01
#